data_AF-A0A5N7IV55-F1
#
_entry.id   AF-A0A5N7IV55-F1
#
_cell.length_a   1.000
_cell.length_b   1.000
_cell.length_c   1.000
_cell.angle_alpha   90.00
_cell.angle_beta   90.00
_cell.angle_gamma   90.00
#
_symmetry.space_group_name_H-M   'P 1'
#
loop_
_entity.id
_entity.type
_entity.pdbx_description
1 polymer ?
#
loop_
_entity_poly.entity_id
_entity_poly.type
_entity_poly.pdbx_seq_one_letter_code
_entity_poly.pdbx_strand_id
1 'polypeptide(L)'
;MSTMKKKLIECVLICLICIGGIYEYVNINQKNDFKITNVDWDAEAKNWTDNTKNNMYDIKFQILNGTDLKEIKSSKPTYTMKIDSTVEKGELKIKIYNDKKILFEKDGTTNKTITVSNEDSENVKIEITGKKAESHVKIKLT
;
A
#
# COMPACT_ATOMS: atom_id res chain seq x y z
N MET A 1 6.02 -46.79 23.04
CA MET A 1 5.59 -45.42 23.41
C MET A 1 4.31 -45.53 24.23
N SER A 2 4.23 -44.91 25.42
CA SER A 2 3.06 -45.07 26.30
C SER A 2 1.82 -44.38 25.73
N THR A 3 0.63 -44.91 26.05
CA THR A 3 -0.67 -44.45 25.53
C THR A 3 -0.90 -42.96 25.79
N MET A 4 -0.40 -42.42 26.91
CA MET A 4 -0.42 -40.99 27.23
C MET A 4 0.44 -40.15 26.28
N LYS A 5 1.65 -40.61 25.93
CA LYS A 5 2.53 -39.89 24.99
C LYS A 5 1.93 -39.84 23.59
N LYS A 6 1.19 -40.88 23.17
CA LYS A 6 0.51 -40.92 21.87
C LYS A 6 -0.66 -39.92 21.78
N LYS A 7 -1.51 -39.84 22.82
CA LYS A 7 -2.60 -38.86 22.88
C LYS A 7 -2.13 -37.41 22.93
N LEU A 8 -0.99 -37.15 23.58
CA LEU A 8 -0.43 -35.80 23.69
C LEU A 8 0.10 -35.30 22.34
N ILE A 9 0.76 -36.17 21.56
CA ILE A 9 1.22 -35.85 20.20
C ILE A 9 0.04 -35.60 19.25
N GLU A 10 -1.04 -36.38 19.38
CA GLU A 10 -2.26 -36.24 18.57
C GLU A 10 -2.98 -34.91 18.85
N CYS A 11 -3.09 -34.49 20.14
CA CYS A 11 -3.60 -33.16 20.49
C CYS A 11 -2.74 -32.03 19.93
N VAL A 12 -1.40 -32.15 20.01
CA VAL A 12 -0.49 -31.12 19.48
C VAL A 12 -0.63 -30.98 17.96
N LEU A 13 -0.76 -32.09 17.23
CA LEU A 13 -0.99 -32.08 15.78
C LEU A 13 -2.32 -31.42 15.42
N ILE A 14 -3.41 -31.73 16.13
CA ILE A 14 -4.72 -31.11 15.91
C ILE A 14 -4.64 -29.60 16.18
N CYS A 15 -4.00 -29.17 17.27
CA CYS A 15 -3.84 -27.76 17.58
C CYS A 15 -3.04 -27.01 16.50
N LEU A 16 -1.98 -27.61 15.96
CA LEU A 16 -1.19 -27.01 14.87
C LEU A 16 -2.00 -26.87 13.57
N ILE A 17 -2.83 -27.85 13.23
CA ILE A 17 -3.74 -27.79 12.08
C ILE A 17 -4.80 -26.70 12.28
N CYS A 18 -5.37 -26.58 13.49
CA CYS A 18 -6.33 -25.52 13.81
C CYS A 18 -5.71 -24.12 13.72
N ILE A 19 -4.47 -23.94 14.22
CA ILE A 19 -3.76 -22.66 14.14
C ILE A 19 -3.45 -22.30 12.68
N GLY A 20 -2.98 -23.27 11.88
CA GLY A 20 -2.73 -23.08 10.45
C GLY A 20 -4.01 -22.71 9.68
N GLY A 21 -5.11 -23.42 9.94
CA GLY A 21 -6.41 -23.16 9.31
C GLY A 21 -6.99 -21.79 9.65
N ILE A 22 -6.83 -21.32 10.90
CA ILE A 22 -7.27 -19.97 11.31
C ILE A 22 -6.41 -18.89 10.61
N TYR A 23 -5.10 -19.10 10.50
CA TYR A 23 -4.20 -18.15 9.84
C TYR A 23 -4.55 -17.99 8.34
N GLU A 24 -4.76 -19.10 7.63
CA GLU A 24 -5.20 -19.06 6.24
C GLU A 24 -6.60 -18.43 6.09
N TYR A 25 -7.54 -18.76 6.98
CA TYR A 25 -8.91 -18.20 6.94
C TYR A 25 -8.95 -16.68 7.14
N VAL A 26 -8.16 -16.14 8.08
CA VAL A 26 -8.10 -14.68 8.31
C VAL A 26 -7.45 -13.95 7.13
N ASN A 27 -6.44 -14.55 6.50
CA ASN A 27 -5.78 -13.98 5.33
C ASN A 27 -6.68 -14.02 4.07
N ILE A 28 -7.47 -15.09 3.90
CA ILE A 28 -8.41 -15.24 2.77
C ILE A 28 -9.63 -14.31 2.91
N ASN A 29 -10.10 -14.03 4.14
CA ASN A 29 -11.29 -13.21 4.38
C ASN A 29 -11.03 -11.71 4.57
N GLN A 30 -9.80 -11.23 4.46
CA GLN A 30 -9.59 -9.80 4.23
C GLN A 30 -10.07 -9.46 2.83
N LYS A 31 -11.34 -9.01 2.72
CA LYS A 31 -11.87 -8.36 1.53
C LYS A 31 -11.03 -7.12 1.23
N ASN A 32 -9.98 -7.30 0.44
CA ASN A 32 -9.16 -6.21 -0.04
C ASN A 32 -9.87 -5.59 -1.23
N ASP A 33 -10.70 -4.57 -0.95
CA ASP A 33 -11.39 -3.78 -1.98
C ASP A 33 -10.42 -3.00 -2.90
N PHE A 34 -9.13 -3.08 -2.62
CA PHE A 34 -8.07 -2.37 -3.30
C PHE A 34 -6.87 -3.27 -3.55
N LYS A 35 -6.26 -3.09 -4.72
CA LYS A 35 -4.96 -3.64 -5.09
C LYS A 35 -4.10 -2.51 -5.62
N ILE A 36 -2.92 -2.33 -5.02
CA ILE A 36 -1.92 -1.35 -5.47
C ILE A 36 -0.79 -2.13 -6.12
N THR A 37 -0.48 -1.83 -7.37
CA THR A 37 0.55 -2.53 -8.15
C THR A 37 1.59 -1.57 -8.69
N ASN A 38 2.85 -2.03 -8.75
CA ASN A 38 3.91 -1.32 -9.43
C ASN A 38 3.65 -1.28 -10.94
N VAL A 39 3.73 -0.09 -11.54
CA VAL A 39 3.65 0.10 -12.99
C VAL A 39 5.04 0.32 -13.55
N ASP A 40 5.75 1.30 -13.00
CA ASP A 40 7.07 1.68 -13.47
C ASP A 40 7.93 2.20 -12.31
N TRP A 41 9.24 2.01 -12.44
CA TRP A 41 10.24 2.48 -11.50
C TRP A 41 11.42 3.04 -12.30
N ASP A 42 11.53 4.36 -12.31
CA ASP A 42 12.65 5.09 -12.92
C ASP A 42 13.25 6.03 -11.89
N ALA A 43 13.95 5.45 -10.91
CA ALA A 43 14.57 6.23 -9.85
C ALA A 43 15.82 5.59 -9.25
N GLU A 44 16.75 6.46 -8.85
CA GLU A 44 17.77 6.12 -7.87
C GLU A 44 17.22 6.37 -6.46
N ALA A 45 17.13 5.33 -5.65
CA ALA A 45 16.70 5.44 -4.26
C ALA A 45 17.72 4.90 -3.26
N LYS A 46 17.78 5.52 -2.08
CA LYS A 46 18.55 5.02 -0.91
C LYS A 46 17.67 4.90 0.32
N ASN A 47 17.89 3.82 1.08
CA ASN A 47 17.13 3.47 2.27
C ASN A 47 15.61 3.47 2.01
N TRP A 48 15.23 2.94 0.84
CA TRP A 48 13.85 2.78 0.42
C TRP A 48 13.19 1.62 1.16
N THR A 49 12.08 1.90 1.81
CA THR A 49 11.19 0.90 2.40
C THR A 49 9.83 1.03 1.76
N ASP A 50 9.30 -0.07 1.21
CA ASP A 50 7.95 -0.16 0.66
C ASP A 50 7.12 -1.14 1.50
N ASN A 51 6.21 -0.59 2.29
CA ASN A 51 5.26 -1.34 3.12
C ASN A 51 3.86 -1.38 2.51
N THR A 52 3.76 -1.27 1.17
CA THR A 52 2.49 -1.34 0.46
C THR A 52 1.77 -2.65 0.73
N LYS A 53 0.57 -2.57 1.30
CA LYS A 53 -0.30 -3.71 1.54
C LYS A 53 -1.75 -3.29 1.40
N ASN A 54 -2.53 -4.10 0.71
CA ASN A 54 -3.98 -3.96 0.61
C ASN A 54 -4.38 -2.55 0.11
N ASN A 55 -4.98 -1.76 1.00
CA ASN A 55 -5.50 -0.41 0.78
C ASN A 55 -4.52 0.70 1.21
N MET A 56 -3.23 0.40 1.37
CA MET A 56 -2.24 1.36 1.86
C MET A 56 -0.95 1.29 1.06
N TYR A 57 -0.54 2.42 0.51
CA TYR A 57 0.79 2.68 -0.03
C TYR A 57 1.58 3.45 1.02
N ASP A 58 2.67 2.88 1.53
CA ASP A 58 3.43 3.43 2.66
C ASP A 58 4.92 3.26 2.38
N ILE A 59 5.56 4.36 1.97
CA ILE A 59 6.96 4.38 1.57
C ILE A 59 7.77 5.38 2.37
N LYS A 60 9.01 5.02 2.69
CA LYS A 60 9.98 5.91 3.32
C LYS A 60 11.32 5.77 2.62
N PHE A 61 12.00 6.89 2.41
CA PHE A 61 13.28 6.92 1.70
C PHE A 61 14.14 8.10 2.16
N GLN A 62 15.47 7.93 2.16
CA GLN A 62 16.41 9.01 2.46
C GLN A 62 16.89 9.76 1.22
N ILE A 63 16.90 9.07 0.07
CA ILE A 63 17.14 9.70 -1.22
C ILE A 63 16.17 9.09 -2.20
N LEU A 64 15.48 9.94 -2.94
CA LEU A 64 14.79 9.61 -4.18
C LEU A 64 15.19 10.65 -5.25
N ASN A 65 15.73 10.18 -6.36
CA ASN A 65 15.96 10.93 -7.59
C ASN A 65 15.27 10.19 -8.74
N GLY A 66 14.13 10.70 -9.21
CA GLY A 66 13.33 10.04 -10.24
C GLY A 66 11.89 9.83 -9.79
N THR A 67 11.23 8.83 -10.37
CA THR A 67 9.78 8.60 -10.22
C THR A 67 9.45 7.14 -9.88
N ASP A 68 8.52 6.97 -8.94
CA ASP A 68 7.81 5.71 -8.66
C ASP A 68 6.36 5.84 -9.14
N LEU A 69 5.90 4.91 -9.99
CA LEU A 69 4.55 4.90 -10.53
C LEU A 69 3.79 3.63 -10.09
N LYS A 70 2.68 3.83 -9.39
CA LYS A 70 1.76 2.77 -8.97
C LYS A 70 0.40 2.92 -9.65
N GLU A 71 -0.31 1.82 -9.82
CA GLU A 71 -1.71 1.76 -10.23
C GLU A 71 -2.57 1.22 -9.09
N ILE A 72 -3.76 1.80 -8.91
CA ILE A 72 -4.79 1.36 -7.99
C ILE A 72 -5.90 0.68 -8.79
N LYS A 73 -6.22 -0.56 -8.41
CA LYS A 73 -7.46 -1.23 -8.81
C LYS A 73 -8.38 -1.31 -7.61
N SER A 74 -9.63 -0.86 -7.78
CA SER A 74 -10.64 -0.95 -6.73
C SER A 74 -11.86 -1.73 -7.19
N SER A 75 -12.46 -2.51 -6.29
CA SER A 75 -13.80 -3.07 -6.47
C SER A 75 -14.90 -2.09 -6.07
N LYS A 76 -14.54 -0.98 -5.41
CA LYS A 76 -15.48 0.07 -4.99
C LYS A 76 -15.62 1.12 -6.09
N PRO A 77 -16.86 1.52 -6.45
CA PRO A 77 -17.08 2.58 -7.42
C PRO A 77 -16.61 3.94 -6.87
N THR A 78 -16.89 4.23 -5.61
CA THR A 78 -16.49 5.49 -4.97
C THR A 78 -15.68 5.19 -3.73
N TYR A 79 -14.58 5.91 -3.53
CA TYR A 79 -13.71 5.74 -2.37
C TYR A 79 -12.96 7.03 -2.03
N THR A 80 -12.35 7.05 -0.85
CA THR A 80 -11.52 8.18 -0.40
C THR A 80 -10.06 7.79 -0.33
N MET A 81 -9.17 8.75 -0.54
CA MET A 81 -7.72 8.61 -0.35
C MET A 81 -7.25 9.65 0.66
N LYS A 82 -6.73 9.20 1.80
CA LYS A 82 -5.99 10.05 2.74
C LYS A 82 -4.52 10.01 2.37
N ILE A 83 -3.97 11.15 2.00
CA ILE A 83 -2.61 11.39 1.52
C ILE A 83 -1.88 12.17 2.60
N ASP A 84 -0.88 11.53 3.19
CA ASP A 84 0.00 12.10 4.19
C ASP A 84 1.44 12.02 3.68
N SER A 85 2.17 13.11 3.75
CA SER A 85 3.61 13.12 3.46
C SER A 85 4.34 14.12 4.31
N THR A 86 5.56 13.76 4.70
CA THR A 86 6.50 14.63 5.41
C THR A 86 7.82 14.66 4.64
N VAL A 87 8.25 15.85 4.22
CA VAL A 87 9.53 16.05 3.53
C VAL A 87 10.54 16.67 4.48
N GLU A 88 11.65 15.96 4.69
CA GLU A 88 12.77 16.45 5.51
C GLU A 88 13.79 17.20 4.66
N LYS A 89 13.99 16.75 3.41
CA LYS A 89 14.97 17.33 2.49
C LYS A 89 14.57 17.13 1.02
N GLY A 90 15.04 18.02 0.16
CA GLY A 90 14.86 17.92 -1.30
C GLY A 90 13.46 18.28 -1.76
N GLU A 91 13.13 17.92 -3.00
CA GLU A 91 11.82 18.19 -3.60
C GLU A 91 11.03 16.89 -3.75
N LEU A 92 9.82 16.85 -3.20
CA LEU A 92 8.85 15.79 -3.41
C LEU A 92 7.66 16.35 -4.19
N LYS A 93 7.17 15.58 -5.16
CA LYS A 93 5.90 15.82 -5.82
C LYS A 93 5.05 14.56 -5.79
N ILE A 94 3.78 14.71 -5.39
CA ILE A 94 2.78 13.65 -5.38
C ILE A 94 1.70 14.03 -6.39
N LYS A 95 1.47 13.15 -7.36
CA LYS A 95 0.42 13.32 -8.37
C LYS A 95 -0.46 12.08 -8.41
N ILE A 96 -1.78 12.29 -8.35
CA ILE A 96 -2.77 11.24 -8.46
C ILE A 96 -3.72 11.61 -9.60
N TYR A 97 -3.87 10.69 -10.55
CA TYR A 97 -4.59 10.96 -11.78
C TYR A 97 -5.19 9.68 -12.34
N ASN A 98 -6.14 9.83 -13.26
CA ASN A 98 -6.59 8.77 -14.14
C ASN A 98 -6.38 9.20 -15.59
N ASP A 99 -6.88 8.43 -16.54
CA ASP A 99 -6.70 8.74 -17.97
C ASP A 99 -7.48 9.99 -18.43
N LYS A 100 -8.41 10.52 -17.60
CA LYS A 100 -9.25 11.68 -17.91
C LYS A 100 -8.69 12.97 -17.34
N LYS A 101 -8.23 12.95 -16.08
CA LYS A 101 -7.84 14.16 -15.34
C LYS A 101 -6.88 13.88 -14.19
N ILE A 102 -6.28 14.96 -13.70
CA ILE A 102 -5.55 14.99 -12.43
C ILE A 102 -6.57 15.14 -11.31
N LEU A 103 -6.53 14.22 -10.35
CA LEU A 103 -7.41 14.19 -9.17
C LEU A 103 -6.77 14.94 -7.99
N PHE A 104 -5.44 14.90 -7.91
CA PHE A 104 -4.67 15.59 -6.89
C PHE A 104 -3.23 15.80 -7.36
N GLU A 105 -2.66 16.95 -7.03
CA GLU A 105 -1.27 17.27 -7.28
C GLU A 105 -0.77 18.22 -6.19
N LYS A 106 0.35 17.85 -5.55
CA LYS A 106 0.93 18.67 -4.49
C LYS A 106 2.43 18.42 -4.39
N ASP A 107 3.15 19.51 -4.21
CA ASP A 107 4.57 19.49 -3.85
C ASP A 107 4.75 19.55 -2.33
N GLY A 108 5.73 18.82 -1.83
CA GLY A 108 6.17 18.84 -0.44
C GLY A 108 5.24 18.12 0.54
N THR A 109 5.38 18.49 1.83
CA THR A 109 4.59 17.98 2.95
C THR A 109 3.10 18.29 2.77
N THR A 110 2.24 17.29 2.99
CA THR A 110 0.79 17.45 2.90
C THR A 110 0.04 16.48 3.81
N ASN A 111 -1.16 16.87 4.22
CA ASN A 111 -2.13 16.01 4.87
C ASN A 111 -3.51 16.37 4.32
N LYS A 112 -3.99 15.58 3.34
CA LYS A 112 -5.21 15.84 2.59
C LYS A 112 -5.99 14.56 2.38
N THR A 113 -7.30 14.71 2.29
CA THR A 113 -8.19 13.63 1.86
C THR A 113 -8.88 14.07 0.58
N ILE A 114 -8.88 13.21 -0.42
CA ILE A 114 -9.65 13.39 -1.65
C ILE A 114 -10.67 12.28 -1.80
N THR A 115 -11.72 12.55 -2.59
CA THR A 115 -12.73 11.56 -2.97
C THR A 115 -12.55 11.22 -4.44
N VAL A 116 -12.50 9.93 -4.77
CA VAL A 116 -12.60 9.43 -6.14
C VAL A 116 -14.03 8.98 -6.36
N SER A 117 -14.72 9.65 -7.28
CA SER A 117 -16.07 9.29 -7.69
C SER A 117 -16.06 8.08 -8.63
N ASN A 118 -17.22 7.45 -8.80
CA ASN A 118 -17.44 6.35 -9.73
C ASN A 118 -16.87 6.60 -11.14
N GLU A 119 -17.12 7.78 -11.69
CA GLU A 119 -16.65 8.19 -13.02
C GLU A 119 -15.12 8.29 -13.15
N ASP A 120 -14.42 8.41 -12.02
CA ASP A 120 -12.97 8.61 -11.96
C ASP A 120 -12.21 7.39 -11.43
N SER A 121 -12.93 6.32 -11.04
CA SER A 121 -12.38 5.18 -10.30
C SER A 121 -11.51 4.22 -11.12
N GLU A 122 -11.60 4.30 -12.45
CA GLU A 122 -10.85 3.46 -13.38
C GLU A 122 -9.43 4.00 -13.63
N ASN A 123 -8.45 3.09 -13.73
CA ASN A 123 -7.04 3.37 -14.09
C ASN A 123 -6.39 4.49 -13.26
N VAL A 124 -6.71 4.55 -11.96
CA VAL A 124 -6.12 5.54 -11.06
C VAL A 124 -4.65 5.22 -10.79
N LYS A 125 -3.79 6.20 -11.00
CA LYS A 125 -2.33 6.11 -10.85
C LYS A 125 -1.86 7.04 -9.73
N ILE A 126 -0.85 6.60 -9.00
CA ILE A 126 -0.10 7.40 -8.03
C ILE A 126 1.32 7.53 -8.56
N GLU A 127 1.79 8.75 -8.71
CA GLU A 127 3.13 9.08 -9.15
C GLU A 127 3.83 9.89 -8.07
N ILE A 128 4.96 9.35 -7.60
CA ILE A 128 5.82 10.00 -6.61
C ILE A 128 7.12 10.37 -7.30
N THR A 129 7.39 11.67 -7.42
CA THR A 129 8.65 12.16 -8.00
C THR A 129 9.50 12.82 -6.93
N GLY A 130 10.76 12.41 -6.85
CA GLY A 130 11.75 12.98 -5.94
C GLY A 130 12.91 13.63 -6.70
N LYS A 131 13.40 14.76 -6.19
CA LYS A 131 14.74 15.29 -6.51
C LYS A 131 15.54 15.45 -5.22
N LYS A 132 16.46 14.51 -5.01
CA LYS A 132 17.27 14.34 -3.79
C LYS A 132 16.40 14.37 -2.54
N ALA A 133 15.22 13.75 -2.64
CA ALA A 133 14.18 13.84 -1.63
C ALA A 133 14.42 12.85 -0.48
N GLU A 134 14.23 13.31 0.75
CA GLU A 134 14.09 12.49 1.96
C GLU A 134 12.68 12.67 2.49
N SER A 135 11.89 11.59 2.53
CA SER A 135 10.48 11.70 2.87
C SER A 135 9.86 10.39 3.36
N HIS A 136 8.73 10.53 4.04
CA HIS A 136 7.75 9.48 4.30
C HIS A 136 6.46 9.87 3.58
N VAL A 137 5.95 9.00 2.71
CA VAL A 137 4.66 9.16 2.05
C VAL A 137 3.75 7.99 2.42
N LYS A 138 2.53 8.31 2.83
CA LYS A 138 1.49 7.35 3.20
C LYS A 138 0.16 7.73 2.55
N ILE A 139 -0.34 6.86 1.68
CA ILE A 139 -1.64 6.99 1.02
C ILE A 139 -2.52 5.83 1.44
N LYS A 140 -3.63 6.11 2.12
CA LYS A 140 -4.61 5.12 2.59
C LYS A 140 -5.94 5.27 1.86
N LEU A 141 -6.41 4.19 1.26
CA LEU A 141 -7.69 4.08 0.57
C LEU A 141 -8.78 3.58 1.53
N THR A 142 -10.01 4.11 1.44
CA THR A 142 -11.15 3.69 2.27
C THR A 142 -12.45 3.73 1.47
#